data_AF-A0A1V5K5L4-F1
#
_entry.id   AF-A0A1V5K5L4-F1
#
_cell.length_a   1.000
_cell.length_b   1.000
_cell.length_c   1.000
_cell.angle_alpha   90.00
_cell.angle_beta   90.00
_cell.angle_gamma   90.00
#
_symmetry.space_group_name_H-M   'P 1'
#
loop_
_entity.id
_entity.type
_entity.pdbx_description
1 polymer ?
#
loop_
_entity_poly.entity_id
_entity_poly.type
_entity_poly.pdbx_seq_one_letter_code
_entity_poly.pdbx_strand_id
1 'polypeptide(L)'
;MGQKIAATMSSMGTPAVFLHPVEAAHGDMGIFMKGDVVIMLSQSGETEEVINILPALGRLNIPIIAITGKKNSSLAKSSVCVLSSSVKEEACPLNLAPTCSTTVQLALGDALSVVLLKMKNFKKEDFAMLHPGGSLGKKLVLKVKDIMHTGESVPKINKGAVLKDGLLAMTEGRFGCVAVTGENGKLAGIFTDGDLRRLLEKQANPFMLKMSEVMVKNPKIISEGELVIKALGIMEEKSITVLLVLSKDGRPNGIIHLHDILKSGVV
;
A
#
# COMPACT_ATOMS: atom_id res chain seq x y z
N MET A 1 -3.34 -0.46 -25.24
CA MET A 1 -3.89 0.72 -24.55
C MET A 1 -5.14 0.39 -23.74
N GLY A 2 -6.21 -0.13 -24.35
CA GLY A 2 -7.46 -0.45 -23.63
C GLY A 2 -7.25 -1.30 -22.37
N GLN A 3 -6.43 -2.35 -22.44
CA GLN A 3 -6.05 -3.18 -21.27
C GLN A 3 -5.47 -2.37 -20.11
N LYS A 4 -4.58 -1.41 -20.39
CA LYS A 4 -3.98 -0.54 -19.38
C LYS A 4 -5.04 0.33 -18.71
N ILE A 5 -5.90 0.97 -19.51
CA ILE A 5 -6.97 1.85 -18.99
C ILE A 5 -7.93 1.04 -18.10
N ALA A 6 -8.38 -0.14 -18.56
CA ALA A 6 -9.23 -1.03 -17.77
C ALA A 6 -8.55 -1.46 -16.45
N ALA A 7 -7.27 -1.86 -16.51
CA ALA A 7 -6.50 -2.21 -15.31
C ALA A 7 -6.38 -1.03 -14.34
N THR A 8 -6.14 0.18 -14.84
CA THR A 8 -6.01 1.40 -14.01
C THR A 8 -7.33 1.73 -13.32
N MET A 9 -8.45 1.69 -14.05
CA MET A 9 -9.78 1.91 -13.48
C MET A 9 -10.09 0.88 -12.39
N SER A 10 -9.84 -0.41 -12.66
CA SER A 10 -10.09 -1.50 -11.71
C SER A 10 -9.23 -1.37 -10.45
N SER A 11 -7.94 -1.04 -10.60
CA SER A 11 -7.04 -0.75 -9.47
C SER A 11 -7.44 0.49 -8.66
N MET A 12 -8.26 1.38 -9.23
CA MET A 12 -8.75 2.61 -8.59
C MET A 12 -10.24 2.52 -8.20
N GLY A 13 -10.75 1.30 -8.00
CA GLY A 13 -12.11 1.08 -7.47
C GLY A 13 -13.23 1.26 -8.48
N THR A 14 -12.94 1.25 -9.78
CA THR A 14 -13.95 1.20 -10.84
C THR A 14 -13.78 -0.07 -11.66
N PRO A 15 -14.64 -1.09 -11.44
CA PRO A 15 -14.61 -2.32 -12.21
C PRO A 15 -14.63 -2.02 -13.71
N ALA A 16 -13.61 -2.50 -14.42
CA ALA A 16 -13.46 -2.34 -15.85
C ALA A 16 -12.76 -3.56 -16.44
N VAL A 17 -13.26 -4.01 -17.59
CA VAL A 17 -12.71 -5.14 -18.33
C VAL A 17 -12.35 -4.66 -19.73
N PHE A 18 -11.24 -5.17 -20.25
CA PHE A 18 -10.89 -4.98 -21.65
C PHE A 18 -11.54 -6.06 -22.49
N LEU A 19 -12.23 -5.65 -23.55
CA LEU A 19 -12.83 -6.53 -24.54
C LEU A 19 -12.21 -6.21 -25.91
N HIS A 20 -11.69 -7.23 -26.58
CA HIS A 20 -11.19 -7.07 -27.94
C HIS A 20 -12.38 -6.96 -28.92
N PRO A 21 -12.41 -5.99 -29.85
CA PRO A 21 -13.59 -5.76 -30.71
C PRO A 21 -13.91 -6.96 -31.61
N VAL A 22 -12.89 -7.70 -32.06
CA VAL A 22 -13.09 -8.95 -32.83
C VAL A 22 -13.77 -10.03 -31.98
N GLU A 23 -13.31 -10.23 -30.74
CA GLU A 23 -13.90 -11.23 -29.83
C GLU A 23 -15.35 -10.87 -29.47
N ALA A 24 -15.61 -9.58 -29.26
CA ALA A 24 -16.96 -9.05 -29.05
C ALA A 24 -17.88 -9.47 -30.20
N ALA A 25 -17.48 -9.20 -31.44
CA ALA A 25 -18.27 -9.55 -32.63
C ALA A 25 -18.53 -11.06 -32.79
N HIS A 26 -17.73 -11.91 -32.12
CA HIS A 26 -17.80 -13.37 -32.20
C HIS A 26 -18.31 -14.08 -30.93
N GLY A 27 -18.99 -13.37 -30.03
CA GLY A 27 -19.75 -13.99 -28.93
C GLY A 27 -19.58 -13.31 -27.58
N ASP A 28 -18.50 -12.55 -27.40
CA ASP A 28 -18.18 -11.96 -26.11
C ASP A 28 -19.02 -10.72 -25.77
N MET A 29 -19.95 -10.32 -26.65
CA MET A 29 -20.99 -9.32 -26.33
C MET A 29 -21.82 -9.71 -25.10
N GLY A 30 -21.84 -10.99 -24.70
CA GLY A 30 -22.51 -11.45 -23.49
C GLY A 30 -21.94 -10.87 -22.18
N ILE A 31 -20.76 -10.23 -22.22
CA ILE A 31 -20.16 -9.59 -21.04
C ILE A 31 -20.90 -8.33 -20.62
N PHE A 32 -21.61 -7.67 -21.53
CA PHE A 32 -22.31 -6.41 -21.24
C PHE A 32 -23.55 -6.65 -20.39
N MET A 33 -23.66 -5.89 -19.30
CA MET A 33 -24.79 -5.86 -18.40
C MET A 33 -25.54 -4.51 -18.49
N LYS A 34 -26.81 -4.52 -18.08
CA LYS A 34 -27.59 -3.28 -17.98
C LYS A 34 -26.95 -2.34 -16.96
N GLY A 35 -26.64 -1.12 -17.39
CA GLY A 35 -25.97 -0.11 -16.56
C GLY A 35 -24.48 0.05 -16.87
N ASP A 36 -23.92 -0.81 -17.71
CA ASP A 36 -22.54 -0.67 -18.17
C ASP A 36 -22.37 0.53 -19.11
N VAL A 37 -21.14 1.01 -19.21
CA VAL A 37 -20.69 2.05 -20.14
C VAL A 37 -19.49 1.50 -20.91
N VAL A 38 -19.44 1.71 -22.22
CA VAL A 38 -18.29 1.30 -23.03
C VAL A 38 -17.41 2.49 -23.40
N ILE A 39 -16.10 2.33 -23.22
CA ILE A 39 -15.09 3.28 -23.71
C ILE A 39 -14.46 2.67 -24.96
N MET A 40 -14.65 3.30 -26.10
CA MET A 40 -14.12 2.83 -27.38
C MET A 40 -12.94 3.68 -27.82
N LEU A 41 -11.86 3.02 -28.25
CA LEU A 41 -10.64 3.67 -28.73
C LEU A 41 -10.51 3.45 -30.23
N SER A 42 -10.51 4.52 -31.02
CA SER A 42 -10.16 4.46 -32.44
C SER A 42 -9.72 5.83 -32.91
N GLN A 43 -8.47 5.95 -33.39
CA GLN A 43 -7.94 7.26 -33.81
C GLN A 43 -8.67 7.82 -35.03
N SER A 44 -8.98 6.98 -36.02
CA SER A 44 -9.79 7.37 -37.18
C SER A 44 -11.28 7.50 -36.84
N GLY A 45 -11.74 6.72 -35.84
CA GLY A 45 -13.15 6.56 -35.54
C GLY A 45 -13.91 5.75 -36.59
N GLU A 46 -13.20 5.06 -37.48
CA GLU A 46 -13.72 4.27 -38.61
C GLU A 46 -13.09 2.87 -38.67
N THR A 47 -12.42 2.42 -37.59
CA THR A 47 -11.87 1.07 -37.51
C THR A 47 -12.99 0.04 -37.66
N GLU A 48 -12.91 -0.84 -38.65
CA GLU A 48 -14.02 -1.71 -39.06
C GLU A 48 -14.55 -2.56 -37.91
N GLU A 49 -13.67 -3.20 -37.14
CA GLU A 49 -14.03 -4.05 -36.01
C GLU A 49 -14.74 -3.26 -34.89
N VAL A 50 -14.41 -1.98 -34.74
CA VAL A 50 -15.04 -1.05 -33.79
C VAL A 50 -16.42 -0.61 -34.31
N ILE A 51 -16.55 -0.33 -35.60
CA ILE A 51 -17.82 0.10 -36.20
C ILE A 51 -18.85 -1.04 -36.21
N ASN A 52 -18.41 -2.25 -36.52
CA ASN A 52 -19.28 -3.42 -36.66
C ASN A 52 -20.04 -3.77 -35.37
N ILE A 53 -19.52 -3.38 -34.20
CA ILE A 53 -20.16 -3.65 -32.90
C ILE A 53 -21.13 -2.55 -32.46
N LEU A 54 -21.12 -1.37 -33.08
CA LEU A 54 -21.98 -0.24 -32.69
C LEU A 54 -23.48 -0.55 -32.73
N PRO A 55 -24.03 -1.24 -33.76
CA PRO A 55 -25.45 -1.55 -33.79
C PRO A 55 -25.89 -2.46 -32.64
N ALA A 56 -25.04 -3.41 -32.24
CA ALA A 56 -25.31 -4.31 -31.12
C ALA A 56 -25.33 -3.56 -29.78
N LEU A 57 -24.35 -2.68 -29.54
CA LEU A 57 -24.31 -1.80 -28.37
C LEU A 57 -25.55 -0.90 -28.29
N GLY A 58 -25.98 -0.36 -29.44
CA GLY A 58 -27.20 0.45 -29.54
C GLY A 58 -28.46 -0.34 -29.16
N ARG A 59 -28.62 -1.59 -29.63
CA ARG A 59 -29.76 -2.46 -29.25
C ARG A 59 -29.78 -2.77 -27.75
N LEU A 60 -28.60 -2.89 -27.14
CA LEU A 60 -28.45 -3.12 -25.70
C LEU A 60 -28.61 -1.84 -24.86
N ASN A 61 -28.77 -0.67 -25.51
CA ASN A 61 -28.79 0.65 -24.87
C ASN A 61 -27.54 0.92 -24.00
N ILE A 62 -26.37 0.45 -24.44
CA ILE A 62 -25.10 0.71 -23.77
C ILE A 62 -24.57 2.08 -24.22
N PRO A 63 -24.42 3.07 -23.32
CA PRO A 63 -23.83 4.35 -23.67
C PRO A 63 -22.36 4.20 -24.06
N ILE A 64 -21.97 4.88 -25.14
CA ILE A 64 -20.62 4.84 -25.70
C ILE A 64 -19.89 6.16 -25.42
N ILE A 65 -18.70 6.07 -24.82
CA ILE A 65 -17.71 7.15 -24.74
C ILE A 65 -16.63 6.85 -25.78
N ALA A 66 -16.47 7.71 -26.79
CA ALA A 66 -15.41 7.56 -27.77
C ALA A 66 -14.16 8.34 -27.38
N ILE A 67 -12.99 7.71 -27.45
CA ILE A 67 -11.71 8.40 -27.51
C ILE A 67 -11.18 8.29 -28.94
N THR A 68 -11.24 9.40 -29.68
CA THR A 68 -10.94 9.43 -31.12
C THR A 68 -10.32 10.75 -31.56
N GLY A 69 -9.50 10.72 -32.61
CA GLY A 69 -8.93 11.92 -33.22
C GLY A 69 -9.89 12.63 -34.18
N LYS A 70 -10.96 11.97 -34.63
CA LYS A 70 -11.89 12.50 -35.64
C LYS A 70 -13.30 12.65 -35.06
N LYS A 71 -13.66 13.88 -34.70
CA LYS A 71 -14.95 14.23 -34.05
C LYS A 71 -16.20 13.99 -34.91
N ASN A 72 -16.05 13.87 -36.23
CA ASN A 72 -17.16 13.66 -37.17
C ASN A 72 -17.27 12.21 -37.69
N SER A 73 -16.48 11.31 -37.11
CA SER A 73 -16.45 9.89 -37.49
C SER A 73 -17.73 9.15 -37.11
N SER A 74 -17.95 7.97 -37.68
CA SER A 74 -19.06 7.08 -37.37
C SER A 74 -19.10 6.70 -35.88
N LEU A 75 -17.94 6.40 -35.29
CA LEU A 75 -17.82 6.16 -33.86
C LEU A 75 -18.24 7.40 -33.05
N ALA A 76 -17.73 8.58 -33.39
CA ALA A 76 -18.04 9.82 -32.68
C ALA A 76 -19.54 10.16 -32.72
N LYS A 77 -20.18 9.99 -33.87
CA LYS A 77 -21.62 10.22 -34.05
C LYS A 77 -22.51 9.24 -33.26
N SER A 78 -22.01 8.04 -33.03
CA SER A 78 -22.73 7.00 -32.27
C SER A 78 -22.50 7.10 -30.75
N SER A 79 -21.66 8.04 -30.31
CA SER A 79 -21.23 8.17 -28.91
C SER A 79 -22.02 9.24 -28.16
N VAL A 80 -22.32 8.99 -26.88
CA VAL A 80 -22.94 9.99 -25.99
C VAL A 80 -21.93 11.05 -25.54
N CYS A 81 -20.64 10.75 -25.62
CA CYS A 81 -19.56 11.67 -25.31
C CYS A 81 -18.32 11.36 -26.17
N VAL A 82 -17.63 12.40 -26.63
CA VAL A 82 -16.40 12.27 -27.43
C VAL A 82 -15.25 12.98 -26.73
N LEU A 83 -14.23 12.22 -26.38
CA LEU A 83 -12.94 12.70 -25.88
C LEU A 83 -11.95 12.75 -27.05
N SER A 84 -11.55 13.95 -27.44
CA SER A 84 -10.69 14.15 -28.61
C SER A 84 -9.26 13.72 -28.31
N SER A 85 -8.73 12.72 -29.02
CA SER A 85 -7.31 12.37 -29.04
C SER A 85 -6.57 12.95 -30.26
N SER A 86 -7.13 14.03 -30.82
CA SER A 86 -6.53 14.74 -31.95
C SER A 86 -5.19 15.38 -31.55
N VAL A 87 -4.15 15.11 -32.32
CA VAL A 87 -2.84 15.71 -32.17
C VAL A 87 -2.51 16.52 -33.43
N LYS A 88 -1.66 17.55 -33.28
CA LYS A 88 -1.22 18.36 -34.42
C LYS A 88 -0.39 17.54 -35.40
N GLU A 89 0.50 16.71 -34.88
CA GLU A 89 1.38 15.82 -35.62
C GLU A 89 1.78 14.62 -34.75
N GLU A 90 2.08 13.50 -35.38
CA GLU A 90 2.76 12.37 -34.76
C GLU A 90 4.27 12.64 -34.70
N ALA A 91 4.96 12.03 -33.75
CA ALA A 91 6.43 12.10 -33.69
C ALA A 91 7.10 11.32 -34.82
N CYS A 92 6.36 10.42 -35.48
CA CYS A 92 6.80 9.75 -36.70
C CYS A 92 6.97 10.77 -37.84
N PRO A 93 8.14 10.87 -38.48
CA PRO A 93 8.37 11.84 -39.57
C PRO A 93 7.43 11.70 -40.76
N LEU A 94 6.90 10.49 -40.99
CA LEU A 94 5.93 10.21 -42.05
C LEU A 94 4.47 10.41 -41.61
N ASN A 95 4.25 10.70 -40.33
CA ASN A 95 2.93 10.85 -39.72
C ASN A 95 2.00 9.62 -39.89
N LEU A 96 2.60 8.43 -40.07
CA LEU A 96 1.87 7.17 -40.28
C LEU A 96 1.75 6.36 -38.99
N ALA A 97 2.84 6.26 -38.23
CA ALA A 97 2.85 5.47 -37.01
C ALA A 97 2.22 6.28 -35.85
N PRO A 98 1.23 5.71 -35.14
CA PRO A 98 0.62 6.39 -34.01
C PRO A 98 1.64 6.47 -32.86
N THR A 99 1.87 7.67 -32.34
CA THR A 99 2.87 7.95 -31.30
C THR A 99 2.34 8.96 -30.28
N CYS A 100 2.11 10.19 -30.72
CA CYS A 100 1.50 11.25 -29.93
C CYS A 100 0.03 10.90 -29.64
N SER A 101 -0.72 10.45 -30.64
CA SER A 101 -2.14 10.11 -30.47
C SER A 101 -2.37 9.01 -29.44
N THR A 102 -1.57 7.93 -29.48
CA THR A 102 -1.63 6.84 -28.49
C THR A 102 -1.31 7.34 -27.07
N THR A 103 -0.36 8.26 -26.95
CA THR A 103 0.01 8.86 -25.65
C THR A 103 -1.14 9.71 -25.11
N VAL A 104 -1.79 10.51 -25.95
CA VAL A 104 -2.97 11.30 -25.56
C VAL A 104 -4.12 10.39 -25.15
N GLN A 105 -4.40 9.31 -25.88
CA GLN A 105 -5.45 8.34 -25.52
C GLN A 105 -5.20 7.71 -24.14
N LEU A 106 -3.95 7.34 -23.86
CA LEU A 106 -3.58 6.79 -22.56
C LEU A 106 -3.76 7.83 -21.44
N ALA A 107 -3.32 9.07 -21.67
CA ALA A 107 -3.46 10.18 -20.73
C ALA A 107 -4.94 10.51 -20.44
N LEU A 108 -5.80 10.46 -21.46
CA LEU A 108 -7.25 10.63 -21.27
C LEU A 108 -7.86 9.51 -20.43
N GLY A 109 -7.44 8.26 -20.64
CA GLY A 109 -7.85 7.13 -19.79
C GLY A 109 -7.43 7.29 -18.34
N ASP A 110 -6.22 7.79 -18.10
CA ASP A 110 -5.70 8.06 -16.75
C ASP A 110 -6.43 9.22 -16.10
N ALA A 111 -6.70 10.29 -16.84
CA ALA A 111 -7.48 11.42 -16.37
C ALA A 111 -8.90 10.99 -15.95
N LEU A 112 -9.58 10.17 -16.76
CA LEU A 112 -10.87 9.60 -16.40
C LEU A 112 -10.80 8.76 -15.12
N SER A 113 -9.79 7.90 -15.00
CA SER A 113 -9.59 7.05 -13.82
C SER A 113 -9.41 7.88 -12.55
N VAL A 114 -8.60 8.96 -12.63
CA VAL A 114 -8.35 9.86 -11.50
C VAL A 114 -9.59 10.68 -11.13
N VAL A 115 -10.39 11.11 -12.11
CA VAL A 115 -11.66 11.81 -11.85
C VAL A 115 -12.64 10.89 -11.14
N LEU A 116 -12.80 9.65 -11.63
CA LEU A 116 -13.66 8.64 -11.00
C LEU A 116 -13.20 8.30 -9.59
N LEU A 117 -11.89 8.14 -9.37
CA LEU A 117 -11.28 7.93 -8.05
C LEU A 117 -11.70 9.05 -7.09
N LYS A 118 -11.58 10.32 -7.51
CA LYS A 118 -11.99 11.48 -6.70
C LYS A 118 -13.50 11.50 -6.42
N MET A 119 -14.33 11.25 -7.44
CA MET A 119 -15.79 11.25 -7.29
C MET A 119 -16.28 10.15 -6.34
N LYS A 120 -15.59 9.00 -6.33
CA LYS A 120 -15.88 7.88 -5.42
C LYS A 120 -15.29 8.06 -4.02
N ASN A 121 -14.58 9.15 -3.75
CA ASN A 121 -13.82 9.38 -2.52
C ASN A 121 -12.92 8.18 -2.17
N PHE A 122 -12.30 7.59 -3.19
CA PHE A 122 -11.48 6.39 -3.05
C PHE A 122 -10.20 6.72 -2.27
N LYS A 123 -9.96 5.96 -1.21
CA LYS A 123 -8.92 6.23 -0.22
C LYS A 123 -7.72 5.30 -0.40
N LYS A 124 -6.66 5.59 0.34
CA LYS A 124 -5.46 4.75 0.37
C LYS A 124 -5.79 3.35 0.89
N GLU A 125 -6.69 3.24 1.87
CA GLU A 125 -7.11 1.97 2.45
C GLU A 125 -7.83 1.10 1.41
N ASP A 126 -8.68 1.71 0.56
CA ASP A 126 -9.36 1.02 -0.53
C ASP A 126 -8.35 0.50 -1.57
N PHE A 127 -7.33 1.29 -1.90
CA PHE A 127 -6.23 0.86 -2.76
C PHE A 127 -5.53 -0.37 -2.18
N ALA A 128 -5.26 -0.37 -0.88
CA ALA A 128 -4.55 -1.46 -0.24
C ALA A 128 -5.35 -2.76 -0.23
N MET A 129 -6.68 -2.69 -0.05
CA MET A 129 -7.57 -3.85 -0.15
C MET A 129 -7.56 -4.48 -1.54
N LEU A 130 -7.42 -3.69 -2.60
CA LEU A 130 -7.34 -4.18 -3.97
C LEU A 130 -5.94 -4.69 -4.37
N HIS A 131 -4.91 -4.44 -3.54
CA HIS A 131 -3.52 -4.81 -3.83
C HIS A 131 -2.82 -5.53 -2.65
N PRO A 132 -3.39 -6.63 -2.12
CA PRO A 132 -2.90 -7.25 -0.88
C PRO A 132 -1.48 -7.82 -0.98
N GLY A 133 -1.05 -8.25 -2.17
CA GLY A 133 0.29 -8.79 -2.40
C GLY A 133 1.37 -7.73 -2.65
N GLY A 134 0.98 -6.50 -2.97
CA GLY A 134 1.92 -5.43 -3.33
C GLY A 134 2.56 -4.77 -2.09
N SER A 135 3.80 -4.31 -2.23
CA SER A 135 4.49 -3.56 -1.16
C SER A 135 3.70 -2.33 -0.71
N LEU A 136 3.00 -1.65 -1.62
CA LEU A 136 2.14 -0.51 -1.30
C LEU A 136 0.90 -0.91 -0.49
N GLY A 137 0.25 -2.04 -0.84
CA GLY A 137 -0.88 -2.56 -0.06
C GLY A 137 -0.44 -2.93 1.35
N LYS A 138 0.66 -3.71 1.47
CA LYS A 138 1.24 -4.09 2.77
C LYS A 138 1.59 -2.88 3.64
N LYS A 139 2.20 -1.83 3.08
CA LYS A 139 2.52 -0.57 3.79
C LYS A 139 1.29 0.10 4.42
N LEU A 140 0.13 -0.06 3.80
CA LEU A 140 -1.10 0.64 4.18
C LEU A 140 -1.98 -0.15 5.16
N VAL A 141 -1.81 -1.46 5.28
CA VAL A 141 -2.69 -2.30 6.12
C VAL A 141 -1.98 -3.08 7.22
N LEU A 142 -0.69 -3.38 7.08
CA LEU A 142 0.00 -4.25 8.03
C LEU A 142 0.17 -3.55 9.38
N LYS A 143 -0.40 -4.12 10.45
CA LYS A 143 -0.33 -3.58 11.81
C LYS A 143 0.77 -4.25 12.60
N VAL A 144 1.25 -3.57 13.62
CA VAL A 144 2.31 -4.07 14.52
C VAL A 144 1.91 -5.42 15.13
N LYS A 145 0.66 -5.57 15.57
CA LYS A 145 0.16 -6.84 16.13
C LYS A 145 0.28 -8.05 15.19
N ASP A 146 0.35 -7.81 13.87
CA ASP A 146 0.35 -8.87 12.88
C ASP A 146 1.75 -9.50 12.73
N ILE A 147 2.81 -8.81 13.15
CA ILE A 147 4.21 -9.27 13.03
C ILE A 147 5.05 -9.13 14.31
N MET A 148 4.50 -8.57 15.39
CA MET A 148 5.21 -8.48 16.66
C MET A 148 5.36 -9.85 17.34
N HIS A 149 6.40 -9.98 18.14
CA HIS A 149 6.60 -11.13 19.05
C HIS A 149 5.83 -10.88 20.35
N THR A 150 5.28 -11.94 20.94
CA THR A 150 4.42 -11.88 22.14
C THR A 150 4.71 -13.01 23.14
N GLY A 151 4.09 -12.96 24.32
CA GLY A 151 4.23 -14.02 25.33
C GLY A 151 5.63 -14.07 25.95
N GLU A 152 6.16 -15.29 26.11
CA GLU A 152 7.47 -15.54 26.73
C GLU A 152 8.65 -14.95 25.93
N SER A 153 8.46 -14.69 24.64
CA SER A 153 9.48 -14.05 23.81
C SER A 153 9.77 -12.60 24.18
N VAL A 154 8.88 -11.94 24.94
CA VAL A 154 9.05 -10.55 25.36
C VAL A 154 9.84 -10.51 26.66
N PRO A 155 11.14 -10.13 26.65
CA PRO A 155 11.97 -10.13 27.85
C PRO A 155 11.48 -9.05 28.82
N LYS A 156 11.16 -9.45 30.05
CA LYS A 156 10.64 -8.58 31.11
C LYS A 156 11.36 -8.83 32.42
N ILE A 157 11.60 -7.77 33.18
CA ILE A 157 12.17 -7.86 34.53
C ILE A 157 11.56 -6.80 35.45
N ASN A 158 11.48 -7.08 36.75
CA ASN A 158 11.01 -6.09 37.73
C ASN A 158 12.10 -5.02 37.98
N LYS A 159 11.69 -3.76 38.15
CA LYS A 159 12.61 -2.63 38.44
C LYS A 159 13.49 -2.84 39.69
N GLY A 160 13.06 -3.67 40.64
CA GLY A 160 13.80 -3.99 41.85
C GLY A 160 14.84 -5.10 41.70
N ALA A 161 14.82 -5.86 40.60
CA ALA A 161 15.81 -6.90 40.32
C ALA A 161 17.19 -6.30 40.03
N VAL A 162 18.24 -7.11 40.16
CA VAL A 162 19.61 -6.69 39.85
C VAL A 162 19.92 -6.82 38.36
N LEU A 163 20.91 -6.05 37.89
CA LEU A 163 21.34 -6.05 36.50
C LEU A 163 21.69 -7.46 35.99
N LYS A 164 22.34 -8.29 36.81
CA LYS A 164 22.66 -9.68 36.44
C LYS A 164 21.44 -10.48 35.97
N ASP A 165 20.32 -10.38 36.67
CA ASP A 165 19.07 -11.07 36.31
C ASP A 165 18.45 -10.46 35.06
N GLY A 166 18.55 -9.13 34.92
CA GLY A 166 18.16 -8.42 33.69
C GLY A 166 18.92 -8.92 32.46
N LEU A 167 20.23 -9.15 32.56
CA LEU A 167 21.06 -9.67 31.46
C LEU A 167 20.68 -11.10 31.06
N LEU A 168 20.31 -11.95 32.02
CA LEU A 168 19.79 -13.29 31.73
C LEU A 168 18.48 -13.19 30.93
N ALA A 169 17.54 -12.35 31.38
CA ALA A 169 16.28 -12.13 30.67
C ALA A 169 16.49 -11.57 29.25
N MET A 170 17.46 -10.66 29.05
CA MET A 170 17.84 -10.17 27.72
C MET A 170 18.33 -11.29 26.80
N THR A 171 19.15 -12.19 27.34
CA THR A 171 19.75 -13.31 26.60
C THR A 171 18.68 -14.31 26.16
N GLU A 172 17.71 -14.60 27.03
CA GLU A 172 16.57 -15.48 26.72
C GLU A 172 15.68 -14.88 25.62
N GLY A 173 15.40 -13.57 25.69
CA GLY A 173 14.57 -12.87 24.70
C GLY A 173 15.25 -12.67 23.34
N ARG A 174 16.59 -12.60 23.27
CA ARG A 174 17.38 -12.44 22.03
C ARG A 174 17.08 -11.17 21.22
N PHE A 175 16.51 -10.14 21.85
CA PHE A 175 16.23 -8.83 21.23
C PHE A 175 17.24 -7.74 21.61
N GLY A 176 18.31 -8.09 22.34
CA GLY A 176 19.32 -7.12 22.81
C GLY A 176 18.77 -6.07 23.78
N CYS A 177 17.60 -6.33 24.37
CA CYS A 177 16.98 -5.46 25.36
C CYS A 177 16.03 -6.22 26.29
N VAL A 178 15.65 -5.58 27.40
CA VAL A 178 14.67 -6.06 28.37
C VAL A 178 13.75 -4.93 28.79
N ALA A 179 12.44 -5.22 28.83
CA ALA A 179 11.45 -4.30 29.37
C ALA A 179 11.48 -4.33 30.89
N VAL A 180 11.71 -3.18 31.52
CA VAL A 180 11.70 -3.04 32.98
C VAL A 180 10.29 -2.66 33.42
N THR A 181 9.72 -3.44 34.33
CA THR A 181 8.33 -3.33 34.79
C THR A 181 8.25 -2.86 36.24
N GLY A 182 7.18 -2.12 36.57
CA GLY A 182 6.82 -1.79 37.94
C GLY A 182 6.09 -2.94 38.65
N GLU A 183 5.70 -2.72 39.91
CA GLU A 183 4.99 -3.70 40.75
C GLU A 183 3.61 -4.11 40.18
N ASN A 184 3.00 -3.25 39.37
CA ASN A 184 1.72 -3.51 38.68
C ASN A 184 1.87 -4.14 37.29
N GLY A 185 3.10 -4.51 36.91
CA GLY A 185 3.44 -5.05 35.59
C GLY A 185 3.44 -4.04 34.45
N LYS A 186 3.20 -2.75 34.73
CA LYS A 186 3.29 -1.67 33.72
C LYS A 186 4.73 -1.36 33.40
N LEU A 187 4.96 -0.85 32.19
CA LEU A 187 6.29 -0.45 31.74
C LEU A 187 6.84 0.70 32.60
N ALA A 188 8.02 0.49 33.19
CA ALA A 188 8.77 1.48 33.94
C ALA A 188 9.97 2.02 33.15
N GLY A 189 10.56 1.19 32.27
CA GLY A 189 11.73 1.57 31.47
C GLY A 189 12.17 0.45 30.53
N ILE A 190 13.30 0.66 29.85
CA ILE A 190 13.97 -0.33 29.01
C ILE A 190 15.46 -0.34 29.35
N PHE A 191 16.12 -1.47 29.17
CA PHE A 191 17.57 -1.56 29.20
C PHE A 191 18.06 -2.36 27.99
N THR A 192 19.14 -1.92 27.37
CA THR A 192 19.63 -2.43 26.08
C THR A 192 21.13 -2.76 26.11
N ASP A 193 21.63 -3.50 25.12
CA ASP A 193 23.08 -3.75 24.97
C ASP A 193 23.90 -2.46 24.88
N GLY A 194 23.33 -1.42 24.26
CA GLY A 194 23.95 -0.10 24.19
C GLY A 194 24.03 0.60 25.55
N ASP A 195 23.08 0.34 26.44
CA ASP A 195 23.12 0.83 27.83
C ASP A 195 24.16 0.07 28.65
N LEU A 196 24.22 -1.26 28.49
CA LEU A 196 25.23 -2.09 29.14
C LEU A 196 26.65 -1.64 28.78
N ARG A 197 26.94 -1.45 27.49
CA ARG A 197 28.25 -0.97 27.04
C ARG A 197 28.62 0.36 27.69
N ARG A 198 27.71 1.34 27.68
CA ARG A 198 27.92 2.67 28.28
C ARG A 198 28.07 2.62 29.80
N LEU A 199 27.45 1.64 30.46
CA LEU A 199 27.54 1.47 31.91
C LEU A 199 28.88 0.85 32.33
N LEU A 200 29.38 -0.14 31.59
CA LEU A 200 30.67 -0.78 31.85
C LEU A 200 31.86 0.18 31.68
N GLU A 201 31.74 1.19 30.81
CA GLU A 201 32.75 2.27 30.69
C GLU A 201 32.84 3.15 31.94
N LYS A 202 31.76 3.25 32.72
CA LYS A 202 31.65 4.15 33.89
C LYS A 202 31.83 3.46 35.22
N GLN A 203 31.58 2.15 35.29
CA GLN A 203 31.63 1.39 36.54
C GLN A 203 32.29 0.03 36.33
N ALA A 204 33.23 -0.31 37.21
CA ALA A 204 33.98 -1.56 37.15
C ALA A 204 33.13 -2.81 37.45
N ASN A 205 32.09 -2.69 38.28
CA ASN A 205 31.24 -3.83 38.67
C ASN A 205 29.76 -3.43 38.87
N PRO A 206 29.00 -3.24 37.78
CA PRO A 206 27.61 -2.77 37.86
C PRO A 206 26.58 -3.90 38.09
N PHE A 207 26.99 -5.16 38.15
CA PHE A 207 26.07 -6.31 38.08
C PHE A 207 25.07 -6.42 39.24
N MET A 208 25.38 -5.80 40.39
CA MET A 208 24.53 -5.77 41.57
C MET A 208 23.64 -4.52 41.66
N LEU A 209 23.76 -3.57 40.72
CA LEU A 209 22.86 -2.42 40.67
C LEU A 209 21.43 -2.86 40.33
N LYS A 210 20.44 -2.14 40.86
CA LYS A 210 19.05 -2.42 40.51
C LYS A 210 18.73 -1.95 39.10
N MET A 211 17.81 -2.65 38.43
CA MET A 211 17.29 -2.24 37.12
C MET A 211 16.72 -0.82 37.13
N SER A 212 16.11 -0.38 38.24
CA SER A 212 15.61 0.99 38.41
C SER A 212 16.69 2.07 38.32
N GLU A 213 17.95 1.73 38.61
CA GLU A 213 19.10 2.64 38.61
C GLU A 213 19.74 2.76 37.22
N VAL A 214 19.63 1.70 36.41
CA VAL A 214 20.34 1.59 35.12
C VAL A 214 19.41 1.69 33.90
N MET A 215 18.09 1.54 34.08
CA MET A 215 17.13 1.61 32.98
C MET A 215 17.01 3.01 32.37
N VAL A 216 16.74 3.04 31.07
CA VAL A 216 16.25 4.24 30.38
C VAL A 216 14.77 4.41 30.70
N LYS A 217 14.44 5.54 31.34
CA LYS A 217 13.06 5.94 31.62
C LYS A 217 12.39 6.45 30.35
N ASN A 218 11.07 6.26 30.24
CA ASN A 218 10.24 6.67 29.09
C ASN A 218 10.76 6.13 27.73
N PRO A 219 10.77 4.80 27.53
CA PRO A 219 11.22 4.21 26.27
C PRO A 219 10.36 4.68 25.10
N LYS A 220 10.90 4.54 23.88
CA LYS A 220 10.06 4.59 22.69
C LYS A 220 9.21 3.33 22.61
N ILE A 221 7.93 3.54 22.35
CA ILE A 221 6.89 2.52 22.35
C ILE A 221 6.03 2.67 21.12
N ILE A 222 5.29 1.63 20.80
CA ILE A 222 4.23 1.66 19.81
C ILE A 222 3.00 0.88 20.30
N SER A 223 1.82 1.22 19.78
CA SER A 223 0.61 0.44 20.05
C SER A 223 0.49 -0.72 19.07
N GLU A 224 -0.05 -1.85 19.52
CA GLU A 224 -0.31 -3.04 18.69
C GLU A 224 -1.21 -2.75 17.47
N GLY A 225 -2.07 -1.73 17.56
CA GLY A 225 -3.02 -1.35 16.51
C GLY A 225 -2.45 -0.42 15.43
N GLU A 226 -1.23 0.09 15.63
CA GLU A 226 -0.57 1.03 14.71
C GLU A 226 0.01 0.31 13.49
N LEU A 227 0.23 1.06 12.41
CA LEU A 227 0.84 0.51 11.19
C LEU A 227 2.33 0.23 11.40
N VAL A 228 2.81 -0.86 10.79
CA VAL A 228 4.23 -1.24 10.80
C VAL A 228 5.11 -0.13 10.22
N ILE A 229 4.64 0.61 9.21
CA ILE A 229 5.40 1.72 8.63
C ILE A 229 5.68 2.84 9.63
N LYS A 230 4.78 3.06 10.61
CA LYS A 230 4.98 4.01 11.70
C LYS A 230 6.05 3.50 12.68
N ALA A 231 6.06 2.19 12.95
CA ALA A 231 7.11 1.56 13.75
C ALA A 231 8.50 1.79 13.12
N LEU A 232 8.60 1.54 11.81
CA LEU A 232 9.84 1.75 11.04
C LEU A 232 10.29 3.21 11.11
N GLY A 233 9.38 4.18 10.90
CA GLY A 233 9.72 5.59 10.98
C GLY A 233 10.28 6.00 12.35
N ILE A 234 9.72 5.47 13.46
CA ILE A 234 10.27 5.71 14.81
C ILE A 234 11.66 5.09 14.96
N MET A 235 11.85 3.87 14.43
CA MET A 235 13.13 3.17 14.47
C MET A 235 14.23 3.95 13.72
N GLU A 236 13.93 4.46 12.52
CA GLU A 236 14.84 5.28 11.73
C GLU A 236 15.16 6.61 12.43
N GLU A 237 14.13 7.35 12.85
CA GLU A 237 14.29 8.66 13.50
C GLU A 237 15.14 8.58 14.78
N LYS A 238 15.01 7.48 15.53
CA LYS A 238 15.72 7.27 16.79
C LYS A 238 16.96 6.40 16.67
N SER A 239 17.27 5.91 15.46
CA SER A 239 18.37 4.98 15.22
C SER A 239 18.34 3.77 16.18
N ILE A 240 17.16 3.19 16.38
CA ILE A 240 16.93 1.99 17.21
C ILE A 240 16.40 0.85 16.35
N THR A 241 16.68 -0.39 16.74
CA THR A 241 16.27 -1.59 16.00
C THR A 241 15.07 -2.30 16.61
N VAL A 242 14.62 -1.88 17.79
CA VAL A 242 13.56 -2.54 18.58
C VAL A 242 12.59 -1.51 19.16
N LEU A 243 11.31 -1.84 19.14
CA LEU A 243 10.27 -1.12 19.85
C LEU A 243 9.48 -2.06 20.76
N LEU A 244 9.21 -1.60 21.99
CA LEU A 244 8.26 -2.25 22.87
C LEU A 244 6.84 -1.91 22.44
N VAL A 245 5.99 -2.93 22.41
CA VAL A 245 4.57 -2.79 22.08
C VAL A 245 3.75 -2.81 23.36
N LEU A 246 3.06 -1.70 23.63
CA LEU A 246 2.19 -1.59 24.79
C LEU A 246 0.76 -2.03 24.46
N SER A 247 0.19 -2.84 25.35
CA SER A 247 -1.26 -3.06 25.42
C SER A 247 -1.96 -1.84 26.00
N LYS A 248 -3.30 -1.79 25.86
CA LYS A 248 -4.13 -0.66 26.33
C LYS A 248 -4.03 -0.39 27.83
N ASP A 249 -3.68 -1.38 28.64
CA ASP A 249 -3.48 -1.26 30.10
C ASP A 249 -2.07 -0.79 30.50
N GLY A 250 -1.18 -0.53 29.53
CA GLY A 250 0.17 0.00 29.74
C GLY A 250 1.23 -1.06 30.04
N ARG A 251 0.94 -2.34 29.74
CA ARG A 251 1.89 -3.45 29.90
C ARG A 251 2.65 -3.73 28.59
N PRO A 252 3.94 -4.07 28.65
CA PRO A 252 4.71 -4.42 27.46
C PRO A 252 4.38 -5.85 27.04
N ASN A 253 3.34 -6.02 26.21
CA ASN A 253 2.85 -7.34 25.79
C ASN A 253 3.38 -7.79 24.43
N GLY A 254 4.09 -6.92 23.71
CA GLY A 254 4.78 -7.30 22.50
C GLY A 254 6.11 -6.60 22.33
N ILE A 255 6.88 -7.07 21.37
CA ILE A 255 8.13 -6.47 20.92
C ILE A 255 8.25 -6.65 19.41
N ILE A 256 8.73 -5.64 18.71
CA ILE A 256 8.94 -5.68 17.26
C ILE A 256 10.37 -5.29 16.94
N HIS A 257 11.05 -6.10 16.12
CA HIS A 257 12.41 -5.88 15.67
C HIS A 257 12.42 -5.41 14.20
N LEU A 258 13.41 -4.60 13.83
CA LEU A 258 13.59 -4.08 12.47
C LEU A 258 13.61 -5.21 11.43
N HIS A 259 14.27 -6.33 11.73
CA HIS A 259 14.29 -7.51 10.87
C HIS A 259 12.91 -8.14 10.63
N ASP A 260 11.95 -8.05 11.56
CA ASP A 260 10.59 -8.52 11.33
C ASP A 260 9.90 -7.66 10.27
N ILE A 261 10.13 -6.34 10.34
CA ILE A 261 9.64 -5.38 9.35
C ILE A 261 10.24 -5.66 7.97
N LEU A 262 11.56 -5.86 7.89
CA LEU A 262 12.23 -6.16 6.62
C LEU A 262 11.73 -7.47 5.99
N LYS A 263 11.52 -8.52 6.80
CA LYS A 263 11.00 -9.81 6.33
C LYS A 263 9.54 -9.73 5.85
N SER A 264 8.75 -8.80 6.37
CA SER A 264 7.34 -8.65 5.99
C SER A 264 7.14 -8.17 4.54
N GLY A 265 8.17 -7.59 3.92
CA GLY A 265 8.12 -7.00 2.58
C GLY A 265 7.37 -5.66 2.53
N VAL A 266 7.29 -4.98 3.68
CA VAL A 266 6.85 -3.57 3.76
C VAL A 266 7.92 -2.62 3.20
N VAL A 267 9.18 -3.03 3.18
CA VAL A 267 10.31 -2.30 2.58
C VAL A 267 10.85 -3.10 1.41
#